data_AF-A0ABC9EDC9-F1
#
_entry.id   AF-A0ABC9EDC9-F1
#
_cell.length_a   1.000
_cell.length_b   1.000
_cell.length_c   1.000
_cell.angle_alpha   90.00
_cell.angle_beta   90.00
_cell.angle_gamma   90.00
#
_symmetry.space_group_name_H-M   'P 1'
#
loop_
_entity.id
_entity.type
_entity.pdbx_description
1 polymer ?
#
loop_
_entity_poly.entity_id
_entity_poly.type
_entity_poly.pdbx_seq_one_letter_code
_entity_poly.pdbx_strand_id
1 'polypeptide(L)'
;MAVMMRRAARQVVSALGPHVLRDAPAAAGRSLHAASSAGGGKKIVGVFYKGGEYADRNPDFVGCAEHALGIRAWLESQGHQYIVTHDKDGPNCAGGAGRIGRLLLQRLRPFGCGLLYHDRLRIEPGVEAELGAGFEADLDAMLPKCDAVVINMPLTDKTRGLFDKERIARMKRGVIIVNNARGAIMDTQAVADACATGHIAGYGGDVWHPQPAPKDHPWRYMPNNAMTPHISGTTIDGQLRYAAGVKDMLERYFKGQDFPAENYMVKEGKLAGQYQ
;
A
#
# COMPACT_ATOMS: atom_id res chain seq x y z
N MET A 1 -31.46 5.82 -15.45
CA MET A 1 -30.51 5.46 -14.37
C MET A 1 -30.19 6.59 -13.40
N ALA A 2 -30.14 7.88 -13.80
CA ALA A 2 -29.86 9.00 -12.88
C ALA A 2 -30.96 9.31 -11.83
N VAL A 3 -32.19 8.80 -12.01
CA VAL A 3 -33.32 9.02 -11.09
C VAL A 3 -33.36 7.98 -9.96
N MET A 4 -32.79 6.79 -10.16
CA MET A 4 -32.78 5.71 -9.16
C MET A 4 -31.71 5.93 -8.08
N MET A 5 -30.55 6.50 -8.44
CA MET A 5 -29.51 6.91 -7.49
C MET A 5 -29.91 8.10 -6.59
N ARG A 6 -30.79 9.00 -7.06
CA ARG A 6 -31.29 10.11 -6.24
C ARG A 6 -32.24 9.66 -5.12
N ARG A 7 -32.88 8.48 -5.23
CA ARG A 7 -33.75 7.93 -4.18
C ARG A 7 -32.97 7.23 -3.06
N ALA A 8 -31.88 6.55 -3.37
CA ALA A 8 -31.04 5.90 -2.35
C ALA A 8 -30.31 6.92 -1.45
N ALA A 9 -29.81 8.02 -2.02
CA ALA A 9 -29.13 9.07 -1.26
C ALA A 9 -30.06 9.85 -0.31
N ARG A 10 -31.35 10.02 -0.67
CA ARG A 10 -32.34 10.68 0.23
C ARG A 10 -32.79 9.81 1.40
N GLN A 11 -32.78 8.48 1.27
CA GLN A 11 -33.13 7.58 2.38
C GLN A 11 -32.05 7.52 3.47
N VAL A 12 -30.77 7.68 3.11
CA VAL A 12 -29.66 7.68 4.09
C VAL A 12 -29.61 9.00 4.87
N VAL A 13 -29.87 10.14 4.23
CA VAL A 13 -29.83 11.46 4.89
C VAL A 13 -31.06 11.72 5.78
N SER A 14 -32.20 11.10 5.48
CA SER A 14 -33.41 11.17 6.31
C SER A 14 -33.32 10.34 7.61
N ALA A 15 -32.37 9.40 7.71
CA ALA A 15 -32.25 8.52 8.88
C ALA A 15 -31.40 9.12 10.02
N LEU A 16 -30.81 10.30 9.82
CA LEU A 16 -29.90 10.94 10.78
C LEU A 16 -30.40 12.33 11.22
N GLY A 17 -31.72 12.45 11.45
CA GLY A 17 -32.33 13.60 12.11
C GLY A 17 -32.26 13.49 13.65
N PRO A 18 -32.21 14.61 14.39
CA PRO A 18 -31.79 14.63 15.78
C PRO A 18 -32.98 14.45 16.74
N HIS A 19 -33.15 13.27 17.34
CA HIS A 19 -34.01 13.14 18.52
C HIS A 19 -33.51 12.09 19.53
N VAL A 20 -33.06 12.64 20.67
CA VAL A 20 -33.41 12.26 22.05
C VAL A 20 -32.95 10.88 22.56
N LEU A 21 -31.98 10.94 23.48
CA LEU A 21 -31.67 9.97 24.55
C LEU A 21 -32.94 9.41 25.21
N ARG A 22 -33.16 8.09 25.14
CA ARG A 22 -33.89 7.30 26.15
C ARG A 22 -33.34 5.87 26.24
N ASP A 23 -33.16 5.42 27.48
CA ASP A 23 -32.70 4.10 27.90
C ASP A 23 -33.62 2.95 27.45
N ALA A 24 -33.04 1.82 27.00
CA ALA A 24 -33.48 0.43 27.20
C ALA A 24 -32.43 -0.57 26.59
N PRO A 25 -32.50 -1.88 26.86
CA PRO A 25 -31.60 -2.63 27.73
C PRO A 25 -30.50 -3.42 27.01
N ALA A 26 -29.52 -3.88 27.79
CA ALA A 26 -28.33 -4.61 27.36
C ALA A 26 -28.64 -5.85 26.49
N ALA A 27 -28.09 -5.87 25.28
CA ALA A 27 -27.89 -7.07 24.48
C ALA A 27 -26.39 -7.24 24.21
N ALA A 28 -25.89 -8.43 24.53
CA ALA A 28 -24.48 -8.77 24.75
C ALA A 28 -23.54 -8.36 23.61
N GLY A 29 -22.60 -7.47 23.94
CA GLY A 29 -21.49 -7.11 23.08
C GLY A 29 -20.48 -8.25 22.96
N ARG A 30 -20.08 -8.58 21.72
CA ARG A 30 -18.77 -9.19 21.46
C ARG A 30 -17.76 -8.06 21.39
N SER A 31 -17.25 -7.68 22.55
CA SER A 31 -16.09 -6.80 22.67
C SER A 31 -14.82 -7.58 22.29
N LEU A 32 -14.07 -7.07 21.32
CA LEU A 32 -12.63 -7.29 21.27
C LEU A 32 -12.01 -6.38 22.35
N HIS A 33 -12.08 -6.82 23.62
CA HIS A 33 -11.28 -6.20 24.68
C HIS A 33 -9.87 -6.79 24.63
N ALA A 34 -8.94 -6.05 24.05
CA ALA A 34 -7.60 -5.99 24.61
C ALA A 34 -7.65 -4.93 25.72
N ALA A 35 -7.53 -5.37 26.98
CA ALA A 35 -7.43 -4.49 28.13
C ALA A 35 -6.20 -3.57 28.00
N SER A 36 -6.40 -2.32 28.41
CA SER A 36 -5.58 -1.14 28.13
C SER A 36 -4.17 -1.15 28.72
N SER A 37 -3.27 -0.44 28.06
CA SER A 37 -2.44 0.56 28.73
C SER A 37 -2.46 1.88 27.97
N ALA A 38 -2.98 2.92 28.63
CA ALA A 38 -2.80 4.36 28.40
C ALA A 38 -3.20 4.96 27.04
N GLY A 39 -4.08 5.96 27.10
CA GLY A 39 -4.49 6.78 25.96
C GLY A 39 -3.30 7.50 25.32
N GLY A 40 -3.05 7.18 24.05
CA GLY A 40 -2.14 7.90 23.19
C GLY A 40 -2.69 7.85 21.77
N GLY A 41 -2.98 9.02 21.22
CA GLY A 41 -3.35 9.15 19.82
C GLY A 41 -2.32 8.48 18.91
N LYS A 42 -2.76 7.59 18.01
CA LYS A 42 -1.87 6.99 17.02
C LYS A 42 -1.56 8.01 15.94
N LYS A 43 -0.33 8.01 15.41
CA LYS A 43 -0.05 8.66 14.13
C LYS A 43 -0.49 7.69 13.03
N ILE A 44 -1.13 8.20 11.98
CA ILE A 44 -1.52 7.42 10.79
C ILE A 44 -0.96 8.14 9.55
N VAL A 45 -0.24 7.46 8.64
CA VAL A 45 0.19 8.06 7.35
C VAL A 45 -0.81 7.69 6.26
N GLY A 46 -1.30 8.69 5.54
CA GLY A 46 -1.88 8.52 4.22
C GLY A 46 -0.90 8.97 3.15
N VAL A 47 -0.40 8.05 2.31
CA VAL A 47 0.42 8.43 1.15
C VAL A 47 -0.46 8.36 -0.08
N PHE A 48 -0.84 9.51 -0.61
CA PHE A 48 -1.79 9.60 -1.72
C PHE A 48 -1.24 10.49 -2.82
N TYR A 49 -1.75 10.30 -4.03
CA TYR A 49 -1.46 11.17 -5.16
C TYR A 49 -2.09 12.55 -4.94
N LYS A 50 -1.45 13.61 -5.45
CA LYS A 50 -2.13 14.90 -5.63
C LYS A 50 -3.21 14.74 -6.70
N GLY A 51 -4.44 15.12 -6.35
CA GLY A 51 -5.56 15.24 -7.28
C GLY A 51 -5.59 16.59 -8.00
N GLY A 52 -4.93 17.62 -7.46
CA GLY A 52 -4.85 18.95 -8.09
C GLY A 52 -6.21 19.51 -8.51
N GLU A 53 -6.28 20.18 -9.67
CA GLU A 53 -7.53 20.77 -10.19
C GLU A 53 -8.69 19.76 -10.31
N TYR A 54 -8.38 18.47 -10.48
CA TYR A 54 -9.42 17.45 -10.54
C TYR A 54 -10.05 17.20 -9.18
N ALA A 55 -9.26 17.18 -8.10
CA ALA A 55 -9.79 17.09 -6.73
C ALA A 55 -10.65 18.32 -6.42
N ASP A 56 -10.19 19.53 -6.79
CA ASP A 56 -10.93 20.77 -6.56
C ASP A 56 -12.32 20.74 -7.21
N ARG A 57 -12.43 20.14 -8.40
CA ARG A 57 -13.69 20.02 -9.15
C ARG A 57 -14.55 18.84 -8.72
N ASN A 58 -14.00 17.88 -7.98
CA ASN A 58 -14.66 16.62 -7.63
C ASN A 58 -14.45 16.32 -6.14
N PRO A 59 -15.24 16.95 -5.23
CA PRO A 59 -15.09 16.77 -3.78
C PRO A 59 -15.29 15.31 -3.31
N ASP A 60 -16.00 14.49 -4.08
CA ASP A 60 -16.18 13.07 -3.79
C ASP A 60 -14.97 12.18 -4.20
N PHE A 61 -13.96 12.75 -4.86
CA PHE A 61 -12.73 12.04 -5.22
C PHE A 61 -11.80 11.93 -4.01
N VAL A 62 -12.17 11.08 -3.07
CA VAL A 62 -11.49 11.01 -1.77
C VAL A 62 -10.12 10.33 -1.81
N GLY A 63 -9.76 9.66 -2.91
CA GLY A 63 -8.52 8.89 -3.07
C GLY A 63 -7.21 9.68 -3.09
N CYS A 64 -7.24 11.02 -3.04
CA CYS A 64 -6.08 11.88 -3.22
C CYS A 64 -5.56 12.49 -1.90
N ALA A 65 -4.38 13.11 -1.95
CA ALA A 65 -3.71 13.72 -0.80
C ALA A 65 -4.51 14.88 -0.22
N GLU A 66 -5.21 15.62 -1.07
CA GLU A 66 -6.06 16.76 -0.71
C GLU A 66 -7.27 16.31 0.12
N HIS A 67 -7.86 15.15 -0.20
CA HIS A 67 -9.09 14.67 0.42
C HIS A 67 -8.87 13.55 1.45
N ALA A 68 -7.68 12.97 1.51
CA ALA A 68 -7.25 12.10 2.60
C ALA A 68 -8.21 10.92 2.88
N LEU A 69 -8.74 10.28 1.83
CA LEU A 69 -9.78 9.23 1.88
C LEU A 69 -11.11 9.65 2.50
N GLY A 70 -11.31 10.94 2.79
CA GLY A 70 -12.50 11.44 3.47
C GLY A 70 -12.58 11.04 4.95
N ILE A 71 -11.55 10.37 5.48
CA ILE A 71 -11.54 9.81 6.85
C ILE A 71 -10.74 10.66 7.83
N ARG A 72 -10.13 11.77 7.40
CA ARG A 72 -9.31 12.63 8.27
C ARG A 72 -10.05 13.06 9.52
N ALA A 73 -11.22 13.69 9.35
CA ALA A 73 -12.01 14.19 10.46
C ALA A 73 -12.41 13.06 11.43
N TRP A 74 -12.71 11.87 10.89
CA TRP A 74 -13.02 10.70 11.71
C TRP A 74 -11.79 10.25 12.52
N LEU A 75 -10.63 10.05 11.89
CA LEU A 75 -9.39 9.67 12.58
C LEU A 75 -8.99 10.68 13.67
N GLU A 76 -9.06 11.97 13.35
CA GLU A 76 -8.74 13.05 14.28
C GLU A 76 -9.74 13.12 15.44
N SER A 77 -11.04 12.85 15.19
CA SER A 77 -12.06 12.76 16.26
C SER A 77 -11.81 11.60 17.24
N GLN A 78 -11.13 10.54 16.81
CA GLN A 78 -10.72 9.42 17.66
C GLN A 78 -9.40 9.71 18.41
N GLY A 79 -8.91 10.95 18.33
CA GLY A 79 -7.66 11.38 18.94
C GLY A 79 -6.41 10.95 18.18
N HIS A 80 -6.52 10.51 16.92
CA HIS A 80 -5.36 10.11 16.11
C HIS A 80 -4.83 11.29 15.28
N GLN A 81 -3.52 11.32 15.05
CA GLN A 81 -2.91 12.30 14.15
C GLN A 81 -2.82 11.71 12.75
N TYR A 82 -3.48 12.30 11.75
CA TYR A 82 -3.41 11.82 10.38
C TYR A 82 -2.47 12.67 9.53
N ILE A 83 -1.32 12.10 9.15
CA ILE A 83 -0.28 12.76 8.36
C ILE A 83 -0.47 12.34 6.91
N VAL A 84 -0.74 13.29 6.02
CA VAL A 84 -0.94 12.99 4.60
C VAL A 84 0.19 13.59 3.78
N THR A 85 0.81 12.78 2.92
CA THR A 85 1.88 13.19 2.03
C THR A 85 1.67 12.65 0.62
N HIS A 86 2.20 13.36 -0.36
CA HIS A 86 2.23 12.96 -1.78
C HIS A 86 3.65 12.66 -2.26
N ASP A 87 4.65 12.87 -1.40
CA ASP A 87 6.04 12.66 -1.75
C ASP A 87 6.46 11.20 -1.52
N LYS A 88 6.72 10.50 -2.62
CA LYS A 88 7.10 9.09 -2.69
C LYS A 88 8.60 8.85 -2.99
N ASP A 89 9.39 9.89 -3.27
CA ASP A 89 10.76 9.74 -3.77
C ASP A 89 11.74 10.60 -2.93
N GLY A 90 12.74 9.99 -2.27
CA GLY A 90 13.75 10.70 -1.48
C GLY A 90 15.19 10.37 -1.92
N PRO A 91 16.15 11.31 -1.74
CA PRO A 91 17.56 11.06 -2.04
C PRO A 91 18.15 10.03 -1.06
N ASN A 92 18.98 9.10 -1.54
CA ASN A 92 19.73 8.06 -0.77
C ASN A 92 19.04 6.69 -0.61
N CYS A 93 18.63 6.07 -1.72
CA CYS A 93 17.84 4.84 -1.73
C CYS A 93 18.54 3.57 -2.25
N ALA A 94 19.87 3.51 -2.22
CA ALA A 94 20.64 2.35 -2.72
C ALA A 94 21.01 1.37 -1.58
N GLY A 95 20.90 0.06 -1.86
CA GLY A 95 21.33 -1.05 -0.99
C GLY A 95 20.32 -1.42 0.10
N GLY A 96 19.85 -2.68 0.10
CA GLY A 96 18.93 -3.28 1.07
C GLY A 96 17.54 -2.64 1.16
N ALA A 97 16.49 -3.47 1.23
CA ALA A 97 15.08 -3.07 1.17
C ALA A 97 14.67 -2.23 -0.06
N GLY A 98 15.48 -2.22 -1.13
CA GLY A 98 15.26 -1.46 -2.36
C GLY A 98 15.01 0.05 -2.16
N ARG A 99 14.70 0.75 -3.27
CA ARG A 99 14.45 2.20 -3.19
C ARG A 99 13.16 2.55 -2.46
N ILE A 100 12.07 1.85 -2.82
CA ILE A 100 10.73 2.11 -2.28
C ILE A 100 10.64 1.65 -0.82
N GLY A 101 11.16 0.46 -0.49
CA GLY A 101 11.11 -0.06 0.87
C GLY A 101 11.89 0.80 1.85
N ARG A 102 13.07 1.32 1.46
CA ARG A 102 13.83 2.25 2.31
C ARG A 102 13.08 3.55 2.60
N LEU A 103 12.45 4.16 1.58
CA LEU A 103 11.64 5.37 1.76
C LEU A 103 10.40 5.14 2.62
N LEU A 104 9.81 3.94 2.52
CA LEU A 104 8.72 3.52 3.38
C LEU A 104 9.18 3.39 4.83
N LEU A 105 10.29 2.69 5.10
CA LEU A 105 10.86 2.56 6.44
C LEU A 105 11.16 3.92 7.08
N GLN A 106 11.76 4.85 6.32
CA GLN A 106 11.98 6.23 6.78
C GLN A 106 10.68 6.93 7.21
N ARG A 107 9.62 6.79 6.39
CA ARG A 107 8.32 7.42 6.64
C ARG A 107 7.56 6.75 7.79
N LEU A 108 7.79 5.46 8.05
CA LEU A 108 7.18 4.71 9.14
C LEU A 108 7.92 4.89 10.48
N ARG A 109 9.21 5.25 10.49
CA ARG A 109 9.98 5.48 11.73
C ARG A 109 9.25 6.35 12.78
N PRO A 110 8.69 7.54 12.47
CA PRO A 110 8.06 8.39 13.49
C PRO A 110 6.75 7.84 14.06
N PHE A 111 6.28 6.67 13.60
CA PHE A 111 5.07 5.99 14.06
C PHE A 111 5.34 5.06 15.26
N GLY A 112 6.61 4.80 15.57
CA GLY A 112 6.98 3.92 16.69
C GLY A 112 6.61 2.45 16.46
N CYS A 113 6.51 2.02 15.21
CA CYS A 113 6.24 0.63 14.86
C CYS A 113 7.47 -0.26 15.09
N GLY A 114 7.25 -1.56 15.37
CA GLY A 114 8.29 -2.58 15.23
C GLY A 114 8.54 -2.85 13.75
N LEU A 115 9.56 -2.22 13.17
CA LEU A 115 9.88 -2.35 11.75
C LEU A 115 10.81 -3.54 11.51
N LEU A 116 10.44 -4.40 10.56
CA LEU A 116 11.27 -5.49 10.05
C LEU A 116 11.38 -5.36 8.53
N TYR A 117 12.51 -5.79 7.96
CA TYR A 117 12.67 -5.92 6.53
C TYR A 117 13.42 -7.20 6.16
N HIS A 118 13.08 -7.73 5.00
CA HIS A 118 13.76 -8.85 4.35
C HIS A 118 14.21 -8.41 2.96
N ASP A 119 15.46 -8.70 2.62
CA ASP A 119 16.05 -8.48 1.31
C ASP A 119 17.26 -9.40 1.15
N ARG A 120 17.71 -9.63 -0.08
CA ARG A 120 18.97 -10.34 -0.38
C ARG A 120 20.18 -9.56 0.13
N LEU A 121 20.06 -8.24 0.18
CA LEU A 121 21.11 -7.35 0.67
C LEU A 121 20.66 -6.71 1.98
N ARG A 122 21.49 -6.83 3.01
CA ARG A 122 21.28 -6.08 4.25
C ARG A 122 21.55 -4.59 4.01
N ILE A 123 20.74 -3.74 4.63
CA ILE A 123 21.02 -2.30 4.77
C ILE A 123 22.30 -2.15 5.62
N GLU A 124 23.12 -1.15 5.32
CA GLU A 124 24.30 -0.85 6.12
C GLU A 124 23.91 -0.59 7.60
N PRO A 125 24.63 -1.13 8.61
CA PRO A 125 24.22 -1.06 10.01
C PRO A 125 23.91 0.33 10.57
N GLY A 126 24.69 1.36 10.21
CA GLY A 126 24.43 2.74 10.60
C GLY A 126 23.09 3.24 10.06
N VAL A 127 22.82 3.01 8.78
CA VAL A 127 21.52 3.32 8.16
C VAL A 127 20.40 2.49 8.79
N GLU A 128 20.62 1.21 9.07
CA GLU A 128 19.63 0.32 9.71
C GLU A 128 19.20 0.88 11.08
N ALA A 129 20.17 1.34 11.88
CA ALA A 129 19.94 1.99 13.16
C ALA A 129 19.17 3.32 13.02
N GLU A 130 19.50 4.12 12.00
CA GLU A 130 18.76 5.35 11.67
C GLU A 130 17.31 5.07 11.26
N LEU A 131 17.04 3.96 10.58
CA LEU A 131 15.68 3.58 10.20
C LEU A 131 14.89 2.96 11.36
N GLY A 132 15.59 2.38 12.34
CA GLY A 132 14.98 1.61 13.42
C GLY A 132 14.31 0.33 12.90
N ALA A 133 14.85 -0.28 11.84
CA ALA A 133 14.30 -1.45 11.18
C ALA A 133 15.20 -2.68 11.37
N GLY A 134 14.68 -3.78 11.88
CA GLY A 134 15.44 -5.02 12.04
C GLY A 134 15.54 -5.82 10.75
N PHE A 135 16.73 -6.30 10.41
CA PHE A 135 16.91 -7.25 9.30
C PHE A 135 16.49 -8.67 9.68
N GLU A 136 15.73 -9.31 8.80
CA GLU A 136 15.43 -10.74 8.87
C GLU A 136 15.85 -11.44 7.57
N ALA A 137 16.81 -12.37 7.70
CA ALA A 137 17.39 -13.05 6.54
C ALA A 137 16.44 -14.10 5.95
N ASP A 138 15.57 -14.69 6.78
CA ASP A 138 14.58 -15.67 6.35
C ASP A 138 13.18 -15.06 6.31
N LEU A 139 12.62 -14.91 5.09
CA LEU A 139 11.27 -14.41 4.89
C LEU A 139 10.24 -15.23 5.68
N ASP A 140 10.38 -16.55 5.72
CA ASP A 140 9.41 -17.43 6.40
C ASP A 140 9.51 -17.31 7.92
N ALA A 141 10.66 -16.87 8.46
CA ALA A 141 10.81 -16.49 9.86
C ALA A 141 10.26 -15.08 10.15
N MET A 142 10.26 -14.17 9.17
CA MET A 142 9.73 -12.81 9.30
C MET A 142 8.19 -12.79 9.37
N LEU A 143 7.54 -13.49 8.44
CA LEU A 143 6.09 -13.37 8.21
C LEU A 143 5.21 -13.65 9.45
N PRO A 144 5.50 -14.66 10.30
CA PRO A 144 4.72 -14.89 11.52
C PRO A 144 4.82 -13.77 12.56
N LYS A 145 5.79 -12.86 12.44
CA LYS A 145 6.02 -11.74 13.37
C LYS A 145 5.22 -10.49 12.96
N CYS A 146 4.82 -10.37 11.70
CA CYS A 146 4.27 -9.14 11.12
C CYS A 146 2.74 -9.03 11.26
N ASP A 147 2.27 -7.90 11.82
CA ASP A 147 0.83 -7.55 11.80
C ASP A 147 0.43 -6.90 10.46
N ALA A 148 1.39 -6.30 9.75
CA ALA A 148 1.25 -5.78 8.40
C ALA A 148 2.45 -6.15 7.53
N VAL A 149 2.21 -6.49 6.26
CA VAL A 149 3.22 -6.88 5.28
C VAL A 149 3.09 -5.99 4.04
N VAL A 150 4.19 -5.36 3.62
CA VAL A 150 4.23 -4.48 2.45
C VAL A 150 5.17 -5.03 1.39
N ILE A 151 4.65 -5.32 0.19
CA ILE A 151 5.39 -5.96 -0.89
C ILE A 151 6.12 -4.92 -1.73
N ASN A 152 7.46 -4.98 -1.75
CA ASN A 152 8.34 -4.06 -2.48
C ASN A 152 9.42 -4.78 -3.34
N MET A 153 9.18 -6.05 -3.69
CA MET A 153 10.10 -6.85 -4.51
C MET A 153 9.72 -6.83 -6.00
N PRO A 154 10.67 -6.97 -6.93
CA PRO A 154 10.36 -7.12 -8.35
C PRO A 154 9.65 -8.44 -8.61
N LEU A 155 8.86 -8.51 -9.69
CA LEU A 155 8.36 -9.77 -10.23
C LEU A 155 9.45 -10.44 -11.07
N THR A 156 9.86 -11.63 -10.66
CA THR A 156 10.80 -12.53 -11.33
C THR A 156 10.24 -13.95 -11.29
N ASP A 157 10.93 -14.91 -11.89
CA ASP A 157 10.55 -16.33 -11.78
C ASP A 157 10.59 -16.84 -10.33
N LYS A 158 11.44 -16.25 -9.48
CA LYS A 158 11.56 -16.61 -8.05
C LYS A 158 10.47 -15.99 -7.18
N THR A 159 9.89 -14.86 -7.58
CA THR A 159 8.89 -14.14 -6.78
C THR A 159 7.47 -14.29 -7.30
N ARG A 160 7.28 -14.88 -8.49
CA ARG A 160 5.97 -15.21 -9.03
C ARG A 160 5.27 -16.23 -8.14
N GLY A 161 4.05 -15.89 -7.70
CA GLY A 161 3.27 -16.74 -6.81
C GLY A 161 3.94 -16.99 -5.45
N LEU A 162 4.92 -16.16 -5.05
CA LEU A 162 5.63 -16.32 -3.79
C LEU A 162 4.66 -16.33 -2.61
N PHE A 163 3.63 -15.50 -2.65
CA PHE A 163 2.59 -15.52 -1.62
C PHE A 163 1.44 -16.43 -2.04
N ASP A 164 1.71 -17.73 -1.97
CA ASP A 164 0.75 -18.82 -2.14
C ASP A 164 -0.07 -19.06 -0.86
N LYS A 165 -0.94 -20.08 -0.91
CA LYS A 165 -1.82 -20.44 0.21
C LYS A 165 -1.03 -20.84 1.45
N GLU A 166 0.04 -21.61 1.28
CA GLU A 166 0.89 -22.13 2.35
C GLU A 166 1.60 -20.99 3.08
N ARG A 167 2.19 -20.05 2.34
CA ARG A 167 2.90 -18.91 2.93
C ARG A 167 1.94 -17.91 3.55
N ILE A 168 0.78 -17.65 2.95
CA ILE A 168 -0.26 -16.82 3.58
C ILE A 168 -0.71 -17.43 4.91
N ALA A 169 -0.92 -18.75 4.98
CA ALA A 169 -1.37 -19.43 6.19
C ALA A 169 -0.38 -19.36 7.37
N ARG A 170 0.91 -19.10 7.11
CA ARG A 170 1.95 -18.91 8.15
C ARG A 170 1.98 -17.51 8.73
N MET A 171 1.29 -16.55 8.10
CA MET A 171 1.18 -15.19 8.64
C MET A 171 0.30 -15.18 9.89
N LYS A 172 0.32 -14.06 10.62
CA LYS A 172 -0.63 -13.84 11.70
C LYS A 172 -2.06 -13.82 11.14
N ARG A 173 -2.98 -14.51 11.82
CA ARG A 173 -4.41 -14.34 11.55
C ARG A 173 -4.79 -12.88 11.80
N GLY A 174 -5.43 -12.26 10.81
CA GLY A 174 -5.78 -10.84 10.82
C GLY A 174 -4.68 -9.92 10.25
N VAL A 175 -3.70 -10.47 9.52
CA VAL A 175 -2.65 -9.68 8.87
C VAL A 175 -3.23 -8.70 7.85
N ILE A 176 -2.63 -7.52 7.74
CA ILE A 176 -2.89 -6.54 6.67
C ILE A 176 -1.80 -6.66 5.60
N ILE A 177 -2.18 -6.74 4.33
CA ILE A 177 -1.22 -6.83 3.21
C ILE A 177 -1.39 -5.62 2.29
N VAL A 178 -0.28 -4.97 1.95
CA VAL A 178 -0.22 -3.89 0.95
C VAL A 178 0.70 -4.32 -0.19
N ASN A 179 0.19 -4.32 -1.42
CA ASN A 179 0.96 -4.66 -2.61
C ASN A 179 0.82 -3.59 -3.71
N ASN A 180 1.86 -2.80 -3.89
CA ASN A 180 2.02 -1.88 -5.03
C ASN A 180 3.21 -2.30 -5.91
N ALA A 181 3.71 -3.53 -5.73
CA ALA A 181 4.81 -4.08 -6.51
C ALA A 181 4.29 -4.70 -7.82
N ARG A 182 3.80 -5.94 -7.79
CA ARG A 182 3.15 -6.61 -8.93
C ARG A 182 2.10 -7.61 -8.44
N GLY A 183 0.97 -7.69 -9.15
CA GLY A 183 -0.14 -8.59 -8.76
C GLY A 183 0.29 -10.07 -8.74
N ALA A 184 1.06 -10.51 -9.73
CA ALA A 184 1.49 -11.90 -9.89
C ALA A 184 2.53 -12.38 -8.85
N ILE A 185 2.96 -11.54 -7.91
CA ILE A 185 3.73 -11.98 -6.73
C ILE A 185 2.83 -12.75 -5.76
N MET A 186 1.53 -12.44 -5.78
CA MET A 186 0.51 -13.12 -4.99
C MET A 186 -0.18 -14.19 -5.82
N ASP A 187 -0.56 -15.30 -5.19
CA ASP A 187 -1.61 -16.16 -5.74
C ASP A 187 -2.96 -15.45 -5.60
N THR A 188 -3.61 -15.19 -6.72
CA THR A 188 -4.86 -14.43 -6.78
C THR A 188 -5.98 -15.07 -5.96
N GLN A 189 -6.11 -16.40 -6.02
CA GLN A 189 -7.19 -17.11 -5.33
C GLN A 189 -6.87 -17.26 -3.84
N ALA A 190 -5.61 -17.54 -3.49
CA ALA A 190 -5.19 -17.65 -2.09
C ALA A 190 -5.45 -16.35 -1.31
N VAL A 191 -5.22 -15.18 -1.92
CA VAL A 191 -5.56 -13.89 -1.31
C VAL A 191 -7.08 -13.74 -1.13
N ALA A 192 -7.88 -14.06 -2.15
CA ALA A 192 -9.33 -13.96 -2.08
C ALA A 192 -9.91 -14.87 -0.98
N ASP A 193 -9.44 -16.12 -0.89
CA ASP A 193 -9.86 -17.10 0.11
C ASP A 193 -9.44 -16.66 1.53
N ALA A 194 -8.22 -16.14 1.68
CA ALA A 194 -7.72 -15.68 2.97
C ALA A 194 -8.44 -14.41 3.45
N CYS A 195 -8.85 -13.51 2.55
CA CYS A 195 -9.75 -12.40 2.89
C CYS A 195 -11.14 -12.92 3.30
N ALA A 196 -11.69 -13.91 2.58
CA ALA A 196 -13.00 -14.47 2.87
C ALA A 196 -13.08 -15.14 4.26
N THR A 197 -11.99 -15.76 4.71
CA THR A 197 -11.89 -16.39 6.05
C THR A 197 -11.48 -15.42 7.16
N GLY A 198 -11.15 -14.18 6.83
CA GLY A 198 -10.58 -13.19 7.73
C GLY A 198 -9.16 -13.52 8.21
N HIS A 199 -8.47 -14.46 7.56
CA HIS A 199 -7.05 -14.68 7.83
C HIS A 199 -6.23 -13.47 7.37
N ILE A 200 -6.57 -12.88 6.21
CA ILE A 200 -6.17 -11.52 5.85
C ILE A 200 -7.30 -10.59 6.32
N ALA A 201 -7.00 -9.66 7.22
CA ALA A 201 -7.97 -8.67 7.69
C ALA A 201 -8.16 -7.53 6.68
N GLY A 202 -7.19 -7.29 5.82
CA GLY A 202 -7.29 -6.32 4.73
C GLY A 202 -6.20 -6.49 3.68
N TYR A 203 -6.58 -6.31 2.41
CA TYR A 203 -5.67 -6.34 1.27
C TYR A 203 -5.82 -5.07 0.43
N GLY A 204 -4.77 -4.28 0.31
CA GLY A 204 -4.75 -3.03 -0.45
C GLY A 204 -3.63 -3.01 -1.50
N GLY A 205 -3.87 -2.31 -2.61
CA GLY A 205 -2.88 -2.24 -3.68
C GLY A 205 -3.45 -1.63 -4.96
N ASP A 206 -2.56 -1.34 -5.91
CA ASP A 206 -2.94 -0.82 -7.23
C ASP A 206 -2.53 -1.74 -8.38
N VAL A 207 -1.87 -2.86 -8.10
CA VAL A 207 -1.37 -3.80 -9.11
C VAL A 207 -2.24 -5.03 -9.25
N TRP A 208 -2.36 -5.53 -10.48
CA TRP A 208 -3.27 -6.61 -10.85
C TRP A 208 -2.56 -7.65 -11.72
N HIS A 209 -3.13 -8.84 -11.83
CA HIS A 209 -2.74 -9.82 -12.84
C HIS A 209 -3.95 -10.58 -13.38
N PRO A 210 -4.26 -10.53 -14.69
CA PRO A 210 -3.63 -9.70 -15.73
C PRO A 210 -3.97 -8.21 -15.56
N GLN A 211 -3.34 -7.35 -16.37
CA GLN A 211 -3.60 -5.90 -16.42
C GLN A 211 -3.89 -5.47 -17.87
N PRO A 212 -5.06 -4.86 -18.16
CA PRO A 212 -6.14 -4.48 -17.24
C PRO A 212 -6.83 -5.66 -16.55
N ALA A 213 -7.20 -5.49 -15.29
CA ALA A 213 -7.92 -6.52 -14.55
C ALA A 213 -9.31 -6.75 -15.15
N PRO A 214 -9.69 -8.00 -15.48
CA PRO A 214 -11.03 -8.35 -15.94
C PRO A 214 -12.12 -7.84 -15.00
N LYS A 215 -13.33 -7.64 -15.53
CA LYS A 215 -14.46 -7.12 -14.73
C LYS A 215 -14.83 -8.05 -13.57
N ASP A 216 -14.70 -9.34 -13.77
CA ASP A 216 -14.96 -10.43 -12.84
C ASP A 216 -13.74 -10.81 -11.97
N HIS A 217 -12.65 -10.03 -12.01
CA HIS A 217 -11.47 -10.31 -11.20
C HIS A 217 -11.80 -10.35 -9.69
N PRO A 218 -11.43 -11.42 -8.95
CA PRO A 218 -11.92 -11.67 -7.59
C PRO A 218 -11.56 -10.58 -6.59
N TRP A 219 -10.37 -9.97 -6.71
CA TRP A 219 -9.95 -8.87 -5.84
C TRP A 219 -10.84 -7.62 -5.92
N ARG A 220 -11.69 -7.49 -6.95
CA ARG A 220 -12.68 -6.39 -7.02
C ARG A 220 -13.82 -6.55 -6.02
N TYR A 221 -14.09 -7.78 -5.58
CA TYR A 221 -15.29 -8.13 -4.83
C TYR A 221 -15.01 -8.83 -3.51
N MET A 222 -13.79 -9.30 -3.28
CA MET A 222 -13.42 -9.94 -2.01
C MET A 222 -13.61 -8.97 -0.82
N PRO A 223 -14.00 -9.46 0.36
CA PRO A 223 -14.18 -8.61 1.53
C PRO A 223 -12.88 -7.94 1.94
N ASN A 224 -12.99 -6.77 2.58
CA ASN A 224 -11.86 -6.01 3.14
C ASN A 224 -10.76 -5.64 2.12
N ASN A 225 -11.11 -5.53 0.83
CA ASN A 225 -10.19 -5.01 -0.16
C ASN A 225 -10.20 -3.48 -0.20
N ALA A 226 -9.04 -2.88 -0.48
CA ALA A 226 -8.86 -1.45 -0.71
C ALA A 226 -8.10 -1.22 -2.03
N MET A 227 -8.60 -1.86 -3.10
CA MET A 227 -7.92 -1.87 -4.40
C MET A 227 -8.22 -0.62 -5.24
N THR A 228 -7.22 -0.17 -5.99
CA THR A 228 -7.38 0.84 -7.05
C THR A 228 -6.83 0.30 -8.38
N PRO A 229 -7.19 0.89 -9.55
CA PRO A 229 -6.44 0.64 -10.78
C PRO A 229 -4.97 1.04 -10.63
N HIS A 230 -4.09 0.54 -11.50
CA HIS A 230 -2.65 0.80 -11.41
C HIS A 230 -2.31 2.27 -11.73
N ILE A 231 -2.18 3.08 -10.68
CA ILE A 231 -2.07 4.54 -10.79
C ILE A 231 -0.96 5.16 -9.93
N SER A 232 -0.41 4.46 -8.93
CA SER A 232 0.55 5.03 -7.98
C SER A 232 1.83 5.55 -8.66
N GLY A 233 2.26 4.89 -9.73
CA GLY A 233 3.43 5.28 -10.53
C GLY A 233 3.19 6.39 -11.55
N THR A 234 1.93 6.77 -11.82
CA THR A 234 1.56 7.68 -12.92
C THR A 234 0.96 9.01 -12.44
N THR A 235 1.31 9.45 -11.24
CA THR A 235 1.01 10.82 -10.76
C THR A 235 1.65 11.86 -11.69
N ILE A 236 1.10 13.07 -11.80
CA ILE A 236 1.65 14.12 -12.69
C ILE A 236 3.15 14.35 -12.45
N ASP A 237 3.58 14.44 -11.18
CA ASP A 237 5.00 14.55 -10.83
C ASP A 237 5.82 13.34 -11.30
N GLY A 238 5.25 12.13 -11.19
CA GLY A 238 5.83 10.91 -11.75
C GLY A 238 5.94 10.98 -13.27
N GLN A 239 4.90 11.48 -13.95
CA GLN A 239 4.87 11.62 -15.42
C GLN A 239 5.95 12.54 -15.93
N LEU A 240 6.12 13.70 -15.29
CA LEU A 240 7.18 14.65 -15.64
C LEU A 240 8.57 13.99 -15.55
N ARG A 241 8.84 13.24 -14.46
CA ARG A 241 10.13 12.58 -14.25
C ARG A 241 10.39 11.45 -15.24
N TYR A 242 9.44 10.52 -15.42
CA TYR A 242 9.68 9.41 -16.36
C TYR A 242 9.71 9.89 -17.81
N ALA A 243 8.92 10.91 -18.17
CA ALA A 243 8.95 11.47 -19.53
C ALA A 243 10.30 12.13 -19.83
N ALA A 244 10.85 12.89 -18.86
CA ALA A 244 12.20 13.46 -18.98
C ALA A 244 13.27 12.36 -19.09
N GLY A 245 13.18 11.30 -18.29
CA GLY A 245 14.12 10.17 -18.36
C GLY A 245 14.05 9.41 -19.69
N VAL A 246 12.85 9.18 -20.24
CA VAL A 246 12.69 8.59 -21.57
C VAL A 246 13.30 9.47 -22.65
N LYS A 247 13.07 10.80 -22.59
CA LYS A 247 13.67 11.75 -23.52
C LYS A 247 15.20 11.71 -23.48
N ASP A 248 15.81 11.74 -22.28
CA ASP A 248 17.27 11.63 -22.11
C ASP A 248 17.83 10.33 -22.73
N MET A 249 17.18 9.19 -22.47
CA MET A 249 17.61 7.91 -23.06
C MET A 249 17.48 7.89 -24.59
N LEU A 250 16.41 8.47 -25.16
CA LEU A 250 16.26 8.59 -26.61
C LEU A 250 17.34 9.50 -27.21
N GLU A 251 17.66 10.63 -26.59
CA GLU A 251 18.73 11.53 -27.04
C GLU A 251 20.10 10.86 -27.03
N ARG A 252 20.41 10.07 -25.99
CA ARG A 252 21.63 9.27 -25.91
C ARG A 252 21.68 8.19 -26.99
N TYR A 253 20.57 7.48 -27.17
CA TYR A 253 20.46 6.42 -28.18
C TYR A 253 20.75 6.96 -29.59
N PHE A 254 20.14 8.08 -29.98
CA PHE A 254 20.38 8.68 -31.30
C PHE A 254 21.80 9.22 -31.49
N LYS A 255 22.53 9.49 -30.41
CA LYS A 255 23.95 9.89 -30.42
C LYS A 255 24.93 8.71 -30.29
N GLY A 256 24.43 7.47 -30.18
CA GLY A 256 25.27 6.30 -29.92
C GLY A 256 25.93 6.32 -28.53
N GLN A 257 25.30 6.94 -27.54
CA GLN A 257 25.82 7.07 -26.17
C GLN A 257 25.16 6.06 -25.23
N ASP A 258 25.92 5.63 -24.22
CA ASP A 258 25.43 4.80 -23.14
C ASP A 258 24.43 5.53 -22.23
N PHE A 259 23.48 4.77 -21.68
CA PHE A 259 22.57 5.21 -20.62
C PHE A 259 23.27 5.15 -19.25
N PRO A 260 22.76 5.87 -18.23
CA PRO A 260 23.16 5.61 -16.85
C PRO A 260 23.04 4.11 -16.50
N ALA A 261 24.04 3.57 -15.80
CA ALA A 261 24.17 2.13 -15.59
C ALA A 261 22.94 1.51 -14.90
N GLU A 262 22.35 2.24 -13.97
CA GLU A 262 21.17 1.86 -13.20
C GLU A 262 19.88 1.77 -14.02
N ASN A 263 19.86 2.33 -15.24
CA ASN A 263 18.70 2.30 -16.14
C ASN A 263 18.66 1.05 -17.02
N TYR A 264 19.76 0.29 -17.11
CA TYR A 264 19.77 -0.97 -17.87
C TYR A 264 19.09 -2.08 -17.08
N MET A 265 18.04 -2.68 -17.67
CA MET A 265 17.52 -3.99 -17.24
C MET A 265 18.31 -5.14 -17.88
N VAL A 266 18.64 -4.99 -19.17
CA VAL A 266 19.51 -5.89 -19.93
C VAL A 266 20.49 -5.05 -20.73
N LYS A 267 21.79 -5.35 -20.66
CA LYS A 267 22.83 -4.80 -21.53
C LYS A 267 23.73 -5.93 -21.99
N GLU A 268 23.98 -6.03 -23.30
CA GLU A 268 24.85 -7.06 -23.89
C GLU A 268 24.46 -8.50 -23.46
N GLY A 269 23.16 -8.78 -23.42
CA GLY A 269 22.62 -10.09 -23.01
C GLY A 269 22.69 -10.39 -21.51
N LYS A 270 23.18 -9.46 -20.68
CA LYS A 270 23.27 -9.64 -19.22
C LYS A 270 22.11 -8.93 -18.53
N LEU A 271 21.36 -9.69 -17.72
CA LEU A 271 20.27 -9.18 -16.88
C LEU A 271 20.83 -8.47 -15.64
N ALA A 272 20.23 -7.35 -15.24
CA ALA A 272 20.61 -6.63 -14.03
C ALA A 272 20.42 -7.50 -12.77
N GLY A 273 21.33 -7.39 -11.81
CA GLY A 273 21.41 -8.29 -10.65
C GLY A 273 20.12 -8.38 -9.83
N GLN A 274 19.34 -7.30 -9.75
CA GLN A 274 18.06 -7.31 -9.04
C GLN A 274 16.99 -8.21 -9.68
N TYR A 275 17.15 -8.59 -10.96
CA TYR A 275 16.24 -9.48 -11.69
C TYR A 275 16.80 -10.90 -11.88
N GLN A 276 18.05 -11.18 -11.49
CA GLN A 276 18.65 -12.52 -11.40
C GLN A 276 18.20 -13.23 -10.11
#